data_AF-A0A3R8U141-F1
#
_entry.id   AF-A0A3R8U141-F1
#
_cell.length_a   1.000
_cell.length_b   1.000
_cell.length_c   1.000
_cell.angle_alpha   90.00
_cell.angle_beta   90.00
_cell.angle_gamma   90.00
#
_symmetry.space_group_name_H-M   'P 1'
#
loop_
_entity.id
_entity.type
_entity.pdbx_description
1 polymer ?
#
loop_
_entity_poly.entity_id
_entity_poly.type
_entity_poly.pdbx_seq_one_letter_code
_entity_poly.pdbx_strand_id
1 'polypeptide(L)'
;MFGAIFALLAVLALIVGLGWVLKRMPGSGFKPAEGLRVVASLNVGAKERVVVVEVNGQQLLLGVTTGGISTLHQLPEALPTPEPARLPDLKNLPNFAQLLQQRLRKEK
;
A
#
# COMPACT_ATOMS: atom_id res chain seq x y z
N MET A 1 4.03 -39.24 -19.08
CA MET A 1 3.16 -38.04 -19.17
C MET A 1 2.55 -37.64 -17.82
N PHE A 2 2.08 -38.59 -16.99
CA PHE A 2 1.49 -38.28 -15.66
C PHE A 2 2.45 -37.60 -14.66
N GLY A 3 3.75 -37.93 -14.67
CA GLY A 3 4.73 -37.31 -13.76
C GLY A 3 4.90 -35.80 -13.94
N ALA A 4 4.81 -35.30 -15.18
CA ALA A 4 4.91 -33.87 -15.47
C ALA A 4 3.70 -33.09 -14.93
N ILE A 5 2.51 -33.69 -15.00
CA ILE A 5 1.27 -33.10 -14.48
C ILE A 5 1.32 -33.03 -12.95
N PHE A 6 1.82 -34.09 -12.29
CA PHE A 6 2.00 -34.11 -10.84
C PHE A 6 3.01 -33.07 -10.35
N ALA A 7 4.15 -32.93 -11.04
CA ALA A 7 5.14 -31.89 -10.72
C ALA A 7 4.55 -30.48 -10.87
N LEU A 8 3.77 -30.24 -11.93
CA LEU A 8 3.14 -28.93 -12.17
C LEU A 8 2.10 -28.59 -11.08
N LEU A 9 1.27 -29.56 -10.69
CA LEU A 9 0.29 -29.38 -9.61
C LEU A 9 0.98 -29.14 -8.26
N ALA A 10 2.06 -29.87 -7.96
CA ALA A 10 2.82 -29.68 -6.73
C ALA A 10 3.44 -28.27 -6.65
N VAL A 11 4.02 -27.78 -7.74
CA VAL A 11 4.58 -26.41 -7.79
C VAL A 11 3.48 -25.36 -7.65
N LEU A 12 2.33 -25.54 -8.31
CA LEU A 12 1.21 -24.61 -8.18
C LEU A 12 0.67 -24.57 -6.74
N ALA A 13 0.50 -25.73 -6.11
CA ALA A 13 0.10 -25.83 -4.71
C ALA A 13 1.14 -25.20 -3.78
N LEU A 14 2.43 -25.34 -4.07
CA LEU A 14 3.50 -24.72 -3.31
C LEU A 14 3.47 -23.19 -3.40
N ILE A 15 3.27 -22.62 -4.59
CA ILE A 15 3.18 -21.16 -4.80
C ILE A 15 1.96 -20.60 -4.08
N VAL A 16 0.79 -21.22 -4.24
CA VAL A 16 -0.44 -20.80 -3.55
C VAL A 16 -0.29 -20.98 -2.04
N GLY A 17 0.34 -22.07 -1.60
CA GLY A 17 0.66 -22.33 -0.20
C GLY A 17 1.54 -21.24 0.39
N LEU A 18 2.65 -20.89 -0.26
CA LEU A 18 3.52 -19.79 0.16
C LEU A 18 2.75 -18.46 0.17
N GLY A 19 2.06 -18.11 -0.91
CA GLY A 19 1.27 -16.88 -0.98
C GLY A 19 0.20 -16.80 0.13
N TRP A 20 -0.42 -17.93 0.46
CA TRP A 20 -1.39 -18.03 1.55
C TRP A 20 -0.74 -17.92 2.92
N VAL A 21 0.43 -18.53 3.13
CA VAL A 21 1.22 -18.39 4.36
C VAL A 21 1.68 -16.94 4.56
N LEU A 22 2.15 -16.27 3.50
CA LEU A 22 2.47 -14.85 3.55
C LEU A 22 1.22 -14.01 3.86
N LYS A 23 0.07 -14.31 3.25
CA LYS A 23 -1.22 -13.66 3.56
C LYS A 23 -1.72 -13.95 4.98
N ARG A 24 -1.34 -15.10 5.55
CA ARG A 24 -1.73 -15.56 6.88
C ARG A 24 -0.80 -15.04 7.98
N MET A 25 0.41 -14.59 7.66
CA MET A 25 1.23 -13.87 8.63
C MET A 25 0.58 -12.51 8.94
N PRO A 26 0.18 -12.27 10.20
CA PRO A 26 -0.52 -11.04 10.61
C PRO A 26 0.36 -9.77 10.59
N GLY A 27 1.47 -9.77 9.86
CA GLY A 27 2.49 -8.70 9.88
C GLY A 27 2.87 -8.08 8.53
N SER A 28 2.35 -8.56 7.39
CA SER A 28 2.78 -8.05 6.07
C SER A 28 1.78 -7.12 5.37
N GLY A 29 0.74 -6.71 6.08
CA GLY A 29 -0.15 -5.65 5.62
C GLY A 29 -0.30 -4.65 6.74
N PHE A 30 0.00 -3.39 6.47
CA PHE A 30 -0.67 -2.26 7.12
C PHE A 30 -2.16 -2.40 6.83
N LYS A 31 -2.82 -3.37 7.46
CA LYS A 31 -4.26 -3.44 7.53
C LYS A 31 -4.57 -2.38 8.58
N PRO A 32 -5.10 -1.20 8.20
CA PRO A 32 -5.43 -0.20 9.19
C PRO A 32 -6.42 -0.89 10.13
N ALA A 33 -6.07 -0.93 11.42
CA ALA A 33 -7.02 -1.37 12.44
C ALA A 33 -8.28 -0.53 12.21
N GLU A 34 -9.46 -1.15 12.12
CA GLU A 34 -10.69 -0.42 11.88
C GLU A 34 -10.82 0.69 12.93
N GLY A 35 -10.80 1.95 12.49
CA GLY A 35 -10.82 3.14 13.35
C GLY A 35 -9.47 3.76 13.71
N LEU A 36 -8.33 3.14 13.38
CA LEU A 36 -6.98 3.74 13.45
C LEU A 36 -6.32 3.76 12.07
N ARG A 37 -6.30 4.93 11.44
CA ARG A 37 -5.65 5.13 10.14
C ARG A 37 -4.36 5.90 10.32
N VAL A 38 -3.24 5.31 9.91
CA VAL A 38 -1.97 6.06 9.81
C VAL A 38 -2.04 6.94 8.55
N VAL A 39 -2.07 8.26 8.74
CA VAL A 39 -2.16 9.25 7.65
C VAL A 39 -0.80 9.48 7.01
N ALA A 40 0.23 9.57 7.84
CA ALA A 40 1.61 9.76 7.40
C ALA A 40 2.59 9.27 8.48
N SER A 41 3.75 8.77 8.06
CA SER A 41 4.86 8.47 8.94
C SER A 41 6.13 9.11 8.38
N LEU A 42 6.78 9.94 9.18
CA LEU A 42 8.03 10.62 8.83
C LEU A 42 9.12 10.16 9.79
N ASN A 43 10.22 9.62 9.25
CA ASN A 43 11.40 9.34 10.06
C ASN A 43 12.14 10.65 10.32
N VAL A 44 12.33 11.01 11.59
CA VAL A 44 13.03 12.24 12.00
C VAL A 44 14.47 11.92 12.43
N GLY A 45 14.78 10.66 12.75
CA GLY A 45 16.13 10.21 13.08
C GLY A 45 16.33 8.71 12.83
N ALA A 46 17.50 8.18 13.22
CA ALA A 46 17.85 6.77 13.00
C ALA A 46 16.89 5.78 13.69
N LYS A 47 16.28 6.19 14.81
CA LYS A 47 15.30 5.41 15.58
C LYS A 47 14.09 6.23 16.03
N GLU A 48 13.91 7.41 15.47
CA GLU A 48 12.85 8.34 15.82
C GLU A 48 11.93 8.54 14.63
N ARG A 49 10.63 8.34 14.83
CA ARG A 49 9.61 8.41 13.79
C ARG A 49 8.43 9.21 14.31
N VAL A 50 7.96 10.18 13.54
CA VAL A 50 6.73 10.90 13.82
C VAL A 50 5.63 10.30 12.97
N VAL A 51 4.52 9.94 13.58
CA VAL A 51 3.40 9.25 12.94
C VAL A 51 2.13 10.05 13.21
N VAL A 52 1.41 10.41 12.16
CA VAL A 52 0.07 10.98 12.27
C VAL A 52 -0.92 9.82 12.21
N VAL A 53 -1.67 9.62 13.28
CA VAL A 53 -2.72 8.59 13.37
C VAL A 53 -4.06 9.28 13.53
N GLU A 54 -4.98 8.97 12.63
CA GLU A 54 -6.38 9.35 12.73
C GLU A 54 -7.12 8.31 13.56
N VAL A 55 -7.71 8.75 14.67
CA VAL A 55 -8.52 7.93 15.57
C VAL A 55 -9.89 8.58 15.70
N ASN A 56 -10.94 7.87 15.28
CA ASN A 56 -12.33 8.34 15.40
C ASN A 56 -12.59 9.74 14.77
N GLY A 57 -11.91 10.06 13.66
CA GLY A 57 -12.06 11.35 12.96
C GLY A 57 -11.21 12.50 13.51
N GLN A 58 -10.36 12.27 14.52
CA GLN A 58 -9.37 13.23 15.00
C GLN A 58 -7.96 12.77 14.64
N GLN A 59 -7.12 13.67 14.12
CA GLN A 59 -5.73 13.36 13.79
C GLN A 59 -4.82 13.69 14.98
N LEU A 60 -4.11 12.68 15.48
CA LEU A 60 -3.12 12.82 16.54
C LEU A 60 -1.72 12.65 15.95
N LEU A 61 -0.85 13.62 16.22
CA LEU A 61 0.58 13.55 15.92
C LEU A 61 1.28 12.84 17.07
N LEU A 62 1.84 11.66 16.81
CA LEU A 62 2.58 10.87 17.79
C LEU A 62 4.07 10.83 17.42
N GLY A 63 4.94 11.14 18.37
CA GLY A 63 6.35 10.82 18.30
C GLY A 63 6.59 9.40 18.80
N VAL A 64 7.20 8.56 17.97
CA VAL A 64 7.61 7.20 18.28
C VAL A 64 9.13 7.17 18.38
N THR A 65 9.64 6.93 19.59
CA THR A 65 11.07 6.80 19.87
C THR A 65 11.37 5.39 20.40
N THR A 66 12.65 5.03 20.54
CA THR A 66 13.03 3.76 21.17
C THR A 66 12.63 3.70 22.66
N GLY A 67 12.42 4.84 23.31
CA GLY A 67 12.03 4.94 24.72
C GLY A 67 10.51 5.00 24.97
N GLY A 68 9.69 5.15 23.93
CA GLY A 68 8.23 5.20 24.09
C GLY A 68 7.51 6.02 23.02
N ILE A 69 6.18 6.04 23.13
CA ILE A 69 5.26 6.79 22.27
C ILE A 69 4.80 8.04 23.04
N SER A 70 4.96 9.23 22.46
CA SER A 70 4.51 10.50 23.04
C SER A 70 3.55 11.22 22.09
N THR A 71 2.41 11.67 22.59
CA THR A 71 1.46 12.48 21.82
C THR A 71 1.97 13.92 21.75
N LEU A 72 2.42 14.36 20.58
CA LEU A 72 2.96 15.70 20.37
C LEU A 72 1.85 16.75 20.25
N HIS A 73 0.81 16.45 19.47
CA HIS A 73 -0.30 17.39 19.27
C HIS A 73 -1.55 16.71 18.72
N GLN A 74 -2.73 17.17 19.12
CA GLN A 74 -3.97 16.94 18.38
C GLN A 74 -4.04 17.96 17.26
N LEU A 75 -4.07 17.52 16.00
CA LEU A 75 -4.27 18.41 14.87
C LEU A 75 -5.77 18.73 14.77
N PRO A 76 -6.17 19.99 14.96
CA PRO A 76 -7.58 20.39 14.81
C PRO A 76 -8.00 20.42 13.34
N GLU A 77 -7.05 20.49 12.40
CA GLU A 77 -7.28 20.44 10.97
C GLU A 77 -6.65 19.17 10.38
N ALA A 78 -7.47 18.36 9.71
CA ALA A 78 -7.04 17.10 9.13
C ALA A 78 -6.04 17.37 7.99
N LEU A 79 -4.84 16.81 8.09
CA LEU A 79 -3.88 16.80 7.00
C LEU A 79 -4.50 16.15 5.76
N PRO A 80 -4.20 16.67 4.56
CA PRO A 80 -4.60 16.05 3.32
C PRO A 80 -4.06 14.62 3.31
N THR A 81 -4.99 13.68 3.44
CA THR A 81 -4.70 12.26 3.29
C THR A 81 -4.09 12.07 1.90
N PRO A 82 -2.90 11.47 1.77
CA PRO A 82 -2.41 11.07 0.47
C PRO A 82 -3.44 10.08 -0.09
N GLU A 83 -4.17 10.48 -1.12
CA GLU A 83 -4.97 9.52 -1.87
C GLU A 83 -4.00 8.41 -2.29
N PRO A 84 -4.32 7.13 -2.02
CA PRO A 84 -3.50 6.04 -2.52
C PRO A 84 -3.37 6.27 -4.02
N ALA A 85 -2.12 6.37 -4.51
CA ALA A 85 -1.82 6.67 -5.89
C ALA A 85 -2.77 5.87 -6.77
N ARG A 86 -3.75 6.56 -7.38
CA ARG A 86 -4.76 5.91 -8.22
C ARG A 86 -3.96 5.29 -9.35
N LEU A 87 -3.75 3.97 -9.27
CA LEU A 87 -3.21 3.22 -10.39
C LEU A 87 -4.14 3.56 -11.57
N PRO A 88 -3.62 4.13 -12.67
CA PRO A 88 -4.46 4.49 -13.80
C PRO A 88 -5.30 3.27 -14.17
N ASP A 89 -6.61 3.47 -14.20
CA ASP A 89 -7.58 2.39 -14.39
C ASP A 89 -7.27 1.70 -15.72
N LEU A 90 -6.67 0.50 -15.66
CA LEU A 90 -6.15 -0.18 -16.83
C LEU A 90 -7.24 -0.47 -17.88
N LYS A 91 -8.51 -0.41 -17.49
CA LYS A 91 -9.67 -0.56 -18.38
C LYS A 91 -9.97 0.67 -19.23
N ASN A 92 -9.54 1.86 -18.80
CA ASN A 92 -9.80 3.12 -19.50
C ASN A 92 -8.56 3.69 -20.21
N LEU A 93 -7.46 2.95 -20.27
CA LEU A 93 -6.31 3.32 -21.07
C LEU A 93 -6.67 3.22 -22.57
N PRO A 94 -6.44 4.27 -23.38
CA PRO A 94 -6.58 4.16 -24.82
C PRO A 94 -5.70 3.03 -25.32
N ASN A 95 -6.25 2.19 -26.20
CA ASN A 95 -5.51 1.09 -26.78
C ASN A 95 -4.24 1.66 -27.44
N PHE A 96 -3.09 0.99 -27.28
CA PHE A 96 -1.82 1.42 -27.85
C PHE A 96 -1.94 1.82 -29.35
N ALA A 97 -2.79 1.13 -30.12
CA ALA A 97 -3.08 1.47 -31.51
C ALA A 97 -3.61 2.91 -31.69
N GLN A 98 -4.44 3.39 -30.76
CA GLN A 98 -5.02 4.74 -30.77
C GLN A 98 -3.96 5.80 -30.45
N LEU A 99 -3.04 5.50 -29.51
CA LEU A 99 -1.91 6.38 -29.18
C LEU A 99 -0.94 6.53 -30.36
N LEU A 100 -0.68 5.42 -31.07
CA LEU A 100 0.17 5.43 -32.26
C LEU A 100 -0.48 6.23 -33.39
N GLN A 101 -1.78 6.04 -33.64
CA GLN A 101 -2.52 6.81 -34.64
C GLN A 101 -2.56 8.30 -34.31
N GLN A 102 -2.69 8.68 -33.03
CA GLN A 102 -2.63 10.09 -32.62
C GLN A 102 -1.27 10.72 -32.89
N ARG A 103 -0.17 10.01 -32.65
CA ARG A 103 1.19 10.51 -32.95
C ARG A 103 1.43 10.64 -34.45
N LEU A 104 1.02 9.65 -35.23
CA LEU A 104 1.12 9.68 -36.69
C LEU A 104 0.23 10.76 -37.33
N ARG A 105 -0.90 11.11 -36.70
CA ARG A 105 -1.80 12.18 -37.16
C ARG A 105 -1.28 13.58 -36.81
N LYS A 106 -0.53 13.72 -35.71
CA LYS A 106 -0.02 15.01 -35.21
C LYS A 106 1.28 15.47 -35.90
N GLU A 107 1.89 14.60 -36.69
CA GLU A 107 3.10 14.86 -37.50
C GLU A 107 2.77 15.28 -38.95
N LYS A 108 1.62 15.92 -39.18
CA LYS A 108 1.21 16.39 -40.52
C LYS A 108 0.80 17.85 -40.52
#